data_AF-A0A4P6I2D3-F1
#
_entry.id   AF-A0A4P6I2D3-F1
#
_cell.length_a   1.000
_cell.length_b   1.000
_cell.length_c   1.000
_cell.angle_alpha   90.00
_cell.angle_beta   90.00
_cell.angle_gamma   90.00
#
_symmetry.space_group_name_H-M   'P 1'
#
loop_
_entity.id
_entity.type
_entity.pdbx_description
1 polymer ?
#
loop_
_entity_poly.entity_id
_entity_poly.type
_entity_poly.pdbx_seq_one_letter_code
_entity_poly.pdbx_strand_id
1 'polypeptide(L)'
;MSSRPCVGCGWCCLADPCVESHIRYGYRRRCPDLSWDEATGCYRCRLAEDPEHGERFRFLLGVGHGCCAPLNAWRDDVRNRDDPETTNDD
;
A
#
# COMPACT_ATOMS: atom_id res chain seq x y z
N MET A 1 -14.66 -16.05 3.95
CA MET A 1 -13.45 -15.42 4.53
C MET A 1 -13.84 -14.04 5.02
N SER A 2 -13.56 -13.70 6.28
CA SER A 2 -13.81 -12.34 6.79
C SER A 2 -12.62 -11.46 6.41
N SER A 3 -12.87 -10.31 5.78
CA SER A 3 -11.83 -9.32 5.51
C SER A 3 -11.48 -8.56 6.79
N ARG A 4 -10.18 -8.34 7.04
CA ARG A 4 -9.72 -7.46 8.13
C ARG A 4 -9.54 -6.03 7.60
N PRO A 5 -9.80 -4.96 8.37
CA PRO A 5 -9.66 -3.57 7.89
C PRO A 5 -8.27 -3.27 7.30
N CYS A 6 -8.12 -2.41 6.30
CA CYS A 6 -6.78 -2.00 5.88
C CYS A 6 -6.11 -1.21 7.02
N VAL A 7 -4.85 -1.51 7.33
CA VAL A 7 -4.10 -0.84 8.42
C VAL A 7 -2.88 -0.08 7.90
N GLY A 8 -2.78 0.13 6.58
CA GLY A 8 -1.62 0.81 5.99
C GLY A 8 -0.29 0.08 6.19
N CYS A 9 -0.29 -1.25 6.30
CA CYS A 9 0.94 -2.04 6.47
C CYS A 9 1.88 -2.01 5.26
N GLY A 10 1.40 -1.57 4.09
CA GLY A 10 2.21 -1.48 2.87
C GLY A 10 2.37 -2.79 2.08
N TRP A 11 2.00 -3.95 2.63
CA TRP A 11 2.25 -5.26 1.99
C TRP A 11 1.79 -5.34 0.53
N CYS A 12 0.52 -5.04 0.24
CA CYS A 12 0.03 -5.08 -1.14
C CYS A 12 0.67 -4.03 -2.04
N CYS A 13 0.93 -2.82 -1.52
CA CYS A 13 1.45 -1.70 -2.32
C CYS A 13 2.95 -1.79 -2.59
N LEU A 14 3.72 -2.45 -1.72
CA LEU A 14 5.16 -2.65 -1.83
C LEU A 14 5.52 -3.95 -2.56
N ALA A 15 4.69 -4.99 -2.44
CA ALA A 15 4.91 -6.25 -3.15
C ALA A 15 4.66 -6.11 -4.66
N ASP A 16 3.57 -5.44 -5.05
CA ASP A 16 3.23 -5.22 -6.45
C ASP A 16 2.54 -3.86 -6.65
N PRO A 17 3.19 -2.88 -7.32
CA PRO A 17 2.57 -1.61 -7.63
C PRO A 17 1.28 -1.80 -8.44
N CYS A 18 0.26 -1.01 -8.13
CA CYS A 18 -1.03 -1.16 -8.79
C CYS A 18 -1.00 -0.70 -10.26
N VAL A 19 -2.04 -1.10 -11.02
CA VAL A 19 -2.20 -0.72 -12.44
C VAL A 19 -2.11 0.80 -12.69
N GLU A 20 -2.65 1.61 -11.80
CA GLU A 20 -2.60 3.07 -11.92
C GLU A 20 -1.17 3.61 -11.77
N SER A 21 -0.36 3.00 -10.90
CA SER A 21 1.06 3.30 -10.79
C SER A 21 1.78 2.99 -12.09
N HIS A 22 1.51 1.82 -12.68
CA HIS A 22 2.12 1.42 -13.96
C HIS A 22 1.74 2.35 -15.11
N ILE A 23 0.47 2.75 -15.21
CA ILE A 23 0.00 3.67 -16.24
C ILE A 23 0.73 5.03 -16.13
N ARG A 24 0.92 5.55 -14.91
CA ARG A 24 1.51 6.88 -14.68
C ARG A 24 3.03 6.90 -14.78
N TYR A 25 3.69 5.87 -14.27
CA TYR A 25 5.13 5.89 -13.99
C TYR A 25 5.93 4.81 -14.72
N GLY A 26 5.23 3.92 -15.45
CA GLY A 26 5.80 2.71 -16.02
C GLY A 26 6.09 1.64 -14.96
N TYR A 27 6.81 0.59 -15.35
CA TYR A 27 7.22 -0.46 -14.42
C TYR A 27 8.31 0.06 -13.47
N ARG A 28 7.96 0.20 -12.20
CA ARG A 28 8.86 0.64 -11.12
C ARG A 28 8.83 -0.40 -10.01
N ARG A 29 9.95 -0.59 -9.32
CA ARG A 29 10.01 -1.47 -8.14
C ARG A 29 9.13 -0.98 -6.98
N ARG A 30 8.92 0.33 -6.88
CA ARG A 30 8.11 0.98 -5.83
C ARG A 30 7.26 2.09 -6.44
N CYS A 31 5.99 2.15 -6.05
CA CYS A 31 5.07 3.19 -6.48
C CYS A 31 5.49 4.56 -5.93
N PRO A 32 5.67 5.60 -6.77
CA PRO A 32 5.99 6.97 -6.31
C PRO A 32 4.91 7.64 -5.44
N ASP A 33 3.66 7.19 -5.53
CA ASP A 33 2.54 7.70 -4.73
C ASP A 33 2.37 7.02 -3.37
N LEU A 34 3.18 5.99 -3.09
CA LEU A 34 3.22 5.35 -1.78
C LEU A 34 4.25 6.04 -0.89
N SER A 35 3.85 6.49 0.28
CA SER A 35 4.73 7.09 1.28
C SER A 35 4.41 6.61 2.68
N TRP A 36 5.43 6.37 3.48
CA TRP A 36 5.26 6.22 4.91
C TRP A 36 4.85 7.56 5.53
N ASP A 37 3.80 7.56 6.34
CA ASP A 37 3.37 8.71 7.13
C ASP A 37 3.79 8.52 8.59
N GLU A 38 4.80 9.27 9.01
CA GLU A 38 5.33 9.23 10.37
C GLU A 38 4.31 9.66 11.43
N ALA A 39 3.35 10.54 11.09
CA ALA A 39 2.37 11.02 12.05
C ALA A 39 1.36 9.93 12.43
N THR A 40 1.03 9.04 11.49
CA THR A 40 0.07 7.95 11.74
C THR A 40 0.72 6.57 11.82
N GLY A 41 2.02 6.48 11.58
CA GLY A 41 2.79 5.23 11.64
C GLY A 41 2.28 4.20 10.64
N CYS A 42 1.90 4.63 9.43
CA CYS A 42 1.40 3.73 8.38
C CYS A 42 1.66 4.26 6.98
N TYR A 43 1.56 3.39 5.97
CA TYR A 43 1.66 3.78 4.56
C TYR A 43 0.39 4.46 4.06
N ARG A 44 0.59 5.56 3.34
CA ARG A 44 -0.42 6.35 2.64
C ARG A 44 -0.24 6.28 1.13
N CYS A 45 -1.36 6.29 0.41
CA CYS A 45 -1.38 6.32 -1.05
C CYS A 45 -1.95 7.67 -1.50
N ARG A 46 -1.12 8.50 -2.15
CA ARG A 46 -1.52 9.84 -2.58
C ARG A 46 -2.71 9.83 -3.54
N LEU A 47 -2.80 8.83 -4.41
CA LEU A 47 -3.95 8.65 -5.31
C LEU A 47 -5.23 8.38 -4.52
N ALA A 48 -5.16 7.55 -3.47
CA ALA A 48 -6.30 7.29 -2.62
C ALA A 48 -6.68 8.53 -1.80
N GLU A 49 -5.72 9.38 -1.43
CA GLU A 49 -5.93 10.61 -0.65
C GLU A 49 -6.32 11.82 -1.49
N ASP A 50 -6.31 11.70 -2.82
CA ASP A 50 -6.71 12.76 -3.73
C ASP A 50 -8.13 13.27 -3.41
N PRO A 51 -8.34 14.59 -3.24
CA PRO A 51 -9.63 15.12 -2.80
C PRO A 51 -10.73 15.03 -3.87
N GLU A 52 -10.38 14.94 -5.15
CA GLU A 52 -11.35 14.92 -6.26
C GLU A 52 -11.62 13.49 -6.76
N HIS A 53 -10.61 12.64 -6.74
CA HIS A 53 -10.63 11.32 -7.35
C HIS A 53 -10.33 10.18 -6.38
N GLY A 54 -10.03 10.47 -5.11
CA GLY A 54 -9.58 9.49 -4.14
C GLY A 54 -10.59 8.38 -3.87
N GLU A 55 -11.89 8.68 -3.84
CA GLU A 55 -12.94 7.64 -3.71
C GLU A 55 -12.90 6.64 -4.86
N ARG A 56 -12.76 7.14 -6.10
CA ARG A 56 -12.64 6.29 -7.28
C ARG A 56 -11.39 5.41 -7.20
N PHE A 57 -10.25 5.96 -6.78
CA PHE A 57 -9.02 5.18 -6.64
C PHE A 57 -9.12 4.14 -5.52
N ARG A 58 -9.72 4.46 -4.37
CA ARG A 58 -9.96 3.48 -3.30
C ARG A 58 -10.78 2.30 -3.79
N PHE A 59 -11.86 2.57 -4.52
CA PHE A 59 -12.71 1.53 -5.10
C PHE A 59 -11.97 0.68 -6.13
N LEU A 60 -11.36 1.30 -7.15
CA LEU A 60 -10.72 0.59 -8.26
C LEU A 60 -9.51 -0.24 -7.82
N LEU A 61 -8.75 0.28 -6.84
CA LEU A 61 -7.50 -0.34 -6.39
C LEU A 61 -7.68 -1.21 -5.14
N GLY A 62 -8.90 -1.28 -4.59
CA GLY A 62 -9.18 -1.95 -3.32
C GLY A 62 -8.47 -1.34 -2.11
N VAL A 63 -7.94 -0.11 -2.22
CA VAL A 63 -7.22 0.56 -1.13
C VAL A 63 -8.22 0.90 -0.03
N GLY A 64 -7.96 0.40 1.18
CA GLY A 64 -8.83 0.64 2.34
C GLY A 64 -9.93 -0.43 2.55
N HIS A 65 -10.25 -1.24 1.53
CA HIS A 65 -11.35 -2.23 1.59
C HIS A 65 -11.07 -3.47 2.45
N GLY A 66 -9.86 -3.58 2.98
CA GLY A 66 -9.45 -4.64 3.88
C GLY A 66 -8.45 -5.61 3.26
N CYS A 67 -7.76 -6.34 4.13
CA CYS A 67 -6.83 -7.39 3.75
C CYS A 67 -7.53 -8.75 3.89
N CYS A 68 -7.52 -9.50 2.79
CA CYS A 68 -7.96 -10.89 2.76
C CYS A 68 -6.79 -11.89 2.79
N ALA A 69 -5.53 -11.43 2.79
CA ALA A 69 -4.35 -12.28 2.89
C ALA A 69 -4.16 -12.75 4.36
N PRO A 70 -4.47 -14.01 4.70
CA PRO A 70 -4.47 -14.49 6.08
C PRO A 70 -3.04 -14.66 6.63
N LEU A 71 -2.03 -14.76 5.76
CA LEU A 71 -0.62 -14.92 6.11
C LEU A 71 0.16 -13.59 6.07
N ASN A 72 -0.53 -12.45 5.93
CA ASN A 72 0.12 -11.14 5.95
C ASN A 72 0.45 -10.72 7.39
N ALA A 73 1.63 -11.11 7.86
CA ALA A 73 2.16 -10.75 9.17
C ALA A 73 2.43 -9.25 9.33
N TRP A 74 2.58 -8.47 8.24
CA TRP A 74 2.89 -7.03 8.33
C TRP A 74 1.74 -6.22 8.93
N ARG A 75 0.53 -6.78 8.99
CA ARG A 75 -0.62 -6.14 9.64
C ARG A 75 -0.45 -6.01 11.14
N ASP A 76 0.26 -6.95 11.74
CA ASP A 76 0.53 -7.00 13.18
C ASP A 76 1.90 -6.36 13.50
N ASP A 77 2.67 -5.95 12.47
CA ASP A 77 3.97 -5.27 12.53
C ASP A 77 4.03 -4.13 11.49
N VAL A 78 3.19 -3.11 11.70
CA VAL A 78 3.16 -1.92 10.84
C VAL A 78 4.39 -1.06 11.16
N ARG A 79 5.29 -0.95 10.18
CA ARG A 79 6.55 -0.21 10.29
C ARG A 79 6.99 0.28 8.92
N ASN A 80 7.83 1.31 8.92
CA ASN A 80 8.48 1.81 7.72
C ASN A 80 9.40 0.71 7.14
N ARG A 81 9.28 0.48 5.84
CA ARG A 81 10.03 -0.49 5.03
C ARG A 81 10.63 0.18 3.78
N ASP A 82 10.80 1.50 3.82
CA ASP A 82 11.42 2.26 2.72
C ASP A 82 12.95 2.05 2.67
N ASP A 83 13.53 1.44 3.70
CA ASP A 83 14.97 1.15 3.78
C ASP A 83 15.39 -0.01 2.86
N PRO A 84 16.42 0.19 2.01
CA PRO A 84 16.85 -0.79 1.00
C PRO A 84 17.52 -2.05 1.59
N GLU A 85 17.89 -2.07 2.87
CA GLU A 85 18.55 -3.23 3.50
C GLU A 85 17.59 -4.33 3.99
N THR A 86 16.27 -4.11 3.93
CA THR A 86 15.28 -5.09 4.44
C THR A 86 14.61 -5.95 3.36
N THR A 87 15.06 -5.86 2.09
CA THR A 87 14.66 -6.83 1.05
C THR A 87 15.69 -7.94 0.92
N ASN A 88 16.00 -8.63 2.02
CA ASN A 88 16.53 -9.98 1.97
C ASN A 88 15.49 -10.85 2.67
N ASP A 89 14.57 -11.40 1.89
CA ASP A 89 13.86 -12.63 2.24
C ASP A 89 13.65 -13.39 0.92
N ASP A 90 14.09 -14.65 0.95
CA ASP A 90 14.19 -15.64 -0.13
C ASP A 90 12.94 -15.84 -1.00
#